data_AF-A0A926VP04-F1
#
_entry.id   AF-A0A926VP04-F1
#
_cell.length_a   1.000
_cell.length_b   1.000
_cell.length_c   1.000
_cell.angle_alpha   90.00
_cell.angle_beta   90.00
_cell.angle_gamma   90.00
#
_symmetry.space_group_name_H-M   'P 1'
#
loop_
_entity.id
_entity.type
_entity.pdbx_description
1 polymer ?
#
loop_
_entity_poly.entity_id
_entity_poly.type
_entity_poly.pdbx_seq_one_letter_code
_entity_poly.pdbx_strand_id
1 'polypeptide(L)'
;MSQTLLVPIHVDALCLAQEQQALRAMADYSKLPYIYQGTHGTGQENLSEQILAPLFNQEFTLKAGIHLHLSLPDALTSGKHDETGTTFPRVPNRWLILRQGGERGQKQWIIESDYLYPELEKDDNSPPPDAINILIEPPDLATVNPDDENTYQYQRYRYMGRTWELTQWLLETETKEYAESLTAIGTKETVPIFDEVKATFAAFYPNCHSVFGFYDPDYPSKNPPTGLQYDVIGWYSDEEQDYLQQFLAEHSGDNQELLEILAEEFNWNIELGEGEELPQRSLYHGRITFGDTGASRSAIERVKSLSQPTIAVANSAP
;
A
#
# COMPACT_ATOMS: atom_id res chain seq x y z
N MET A 1 -3.11 9.77 28.47
CA MET A 1 -2.26 9.60 27.27
C MET A 1 -3.05 8.69 26.36
N SER A 2 -3.27 9.05 25.10
CA SER A 2 -3.99 8.17 24.16
C SER A 2 -3.20 6.87 24.03
N GLN A 3 -3.83 5.73 24.33
CA GLN A 3 -3.25 4.42 24.06
C GLN A 3 -3.35 4.14 22.56
N THR A 4 -2.31 3.56 22.00
CA THR A 4 -2.24 3.22 20.56
C THR A 4 -2.15 1.72 20.41
N LEU A 5 -2.99 1.16 19.55
CA LEU A 5 -3.02 -0.24 19.22
C LEU A 5 -1.89 -0.56 18.27
N LEU A 6 -1.00 -1.49 18.65
CA LEU A 6 0.01 -2.00 17.73
C LEU A 6 -0.53 -3.24 17.01
N VAL A 7 -0.77 -3.09 15.71
CA VAL A 7 -1.27 -4.11 14.80
C VAL A 7 -0.09 -4.70 14.01
N PRO A 8 0.22 -6.00 14.13
CA PRO A 8 1.30 -6.62 13.38
C PRO A 8 0.94 -6.73 11.90
N ILE A 9 1.94 -6.54 11.04
CA ILE A 9 1.85 -6.81 9.61
C ILE A 9 2.90 -7.82 9.18
N HIS A 10 2.61 -8.57 8.13
CA HIS A 10 3.62 -9.42 7.50
C HIS A 10 4.42 -8.60 6.50
N VAL A 11 5.74 -8.82 6.47
CA VAL A 11 6.63 -8.18 5.51
C VAL A 11 7.47 -9.27 4.87
N ASP A 12 7.41 -9.34 3.55
CA ASP A 12 8.23 -10.24 2.74
C ASP A 12 9.42 -9.50 2.16
N ALA A 13 10.57 -10.18 2.07
CA ALA A 13 11.78 -9.64 1.46
C ALA A 13 12.26 -10.51 0.29
N LEU A 14 12.33 -9.91 -0.89
CA LEU A 14 12.95 -10.50 -2.08
C LEU A 14 14.34 -9.88 -2.29
N CYS A 15 15.39 -10.71 -2.22
CA CYS A 15 16.79 -10.27 -2.28
C CYS A 15 17.42 -10.65 -3.62
N LEU A 16 17.81 -9.67 -4.40
CA LEU A 16 18.29 -9.82 -5.77
C LEU A 16 19.74 -9.35 -5.90
N ALA A 17 20.63 -10.25 -6.36
CA ALA A 17 22.03 -9.89 -6.65
C ALA A 17 22.21 -9.16 -7.99
N GLN A 18 21.25 -9.30 -8.89
CA GLN A 18 21.24 -8.72 -10.22
C GLN A 18 19.79 -8.47 -10.62
N GLU A 19 19.59 -7.64 -11.63
CA GLU A 19 18.25 -7.39 -12.16
C GLU A 19 17.60 -8.69 -12.62
N GLN A 20 16.29 -8.79 -12.40
CA GLN A 20 15.53 -9.99 -12.74
C GLN A 20 14.21 -9.59 -13.40
N GLN A 21 13.88 -10.29 -14.48
CA GLN A 21 12.57 -10.16 -15.11
C GLN A 21 11.49 -10.76 -14.20
N ALA A 22 10.39 -10.05 -14.09
CA ALA A 22 9.22 -10.38 -13.32
C ALA A 22 7.96 -10.11 -14.14
N LEU A 23 6.84 -10.64 -13.66
CA LEU A 23 5.54 -10.30 -14.22
C LEU A 23 5.26 -8.81 -13.99
N ARG A 24 4.69 -8.15 -15.00
CA ARG A 24 4.23 -6.77 -14.88
C ARG A 24 2.93 -6.66 -14.09
N ALA A 25 2.60 -5.44 -13.68
CA ALA A 25 1.30 -5.11 -13.11
C ALA A 25 0.15 -5.53 -14.04
N MET A 26 -0.97 -5.95 -13.43
CA MET A 26 -2.12 -6.53 -14.12
C MET A 26 -2.79 -5.54 -15.08
N ALA A 27 -2.75 -4.24 -14.75
CA ALA A 27 -3.21 -3.18 -15.60
C ALA A 27 -2.13 -2.11 -15.79
N ASP A 28 -2.06 -1.56 -16.99
CA ASP A 28 -1.25 -0.37 -17.30
C ASP A 28 -2.17 0.69 -17.92
N TYR A 29 -2.68 1.57 -17.06
CA TYR A 29 -3.59 2.64 -17.42
C TYR A 29 -2.91 3.75 -18.22
N SER A 30 -1.57 3.79 -18.27
CA SER A 30 -0.83 4.75 -19.11
C SER A 30 -1.10 4.56 -20.61
N LYS A 31 -1.59 3.37 -20.99
CA LYS A 31 -1.95 3.02 -22.37
C LYS A 31 -3.34 3.49 -22.80
N LEU A 32 -4.15 3.99 -21.86
CA LEU A 32 -5.49 4.49 -22.18
C LEU A 32 -5.43 5.79 -23.01
N PRO A 33 -6.26 5.92 -24.05
CA PRO A 33 -6.37 7.18 -24.77
C PRO A 33 -7.06 8.24 -23.92
N TYR A 34 -6.55 9.47 -23.98
CA TYR A 34 -7.14 10.64 -23.32
C TYR A 34 -6.86 11.91 -24.11
N ILE A 35 -7.73 12.91 -23.92
CA ILE A 35 -7.52 14.28 -24.37
C ILE A 35 -7.54 15.14 -23.11
N TYR A 36 -6.40 15.74 -22.79
CA TYR A 36 -6.26 16.61 -21.62
C TYR A 36 -5.46 17.87 -21.96
N GLN A 37 -6.08 19.05 -21.86
CA GLN A 37 -5.49 20.36 -22.14
C GLN A 37 -4.70 20.44 -23.46
N GLY A 38 -5.19 19.78 -24.51
CA GLY A 38 -4.53 19.72 -25.82
C GLY A 38 -3.39 18.69 -25.94
N THR A 39 -3.09 17.98 -24.86
CA THR A 39 -2.28 16.75 -24.85
C THR A 39 -3.14 15.57 -25.24
N HIS A 40 -2.62 14.70 -26.11
CA HIS A 40 -3.31 13.50 -26.57
C HIS A 40 -2.47 12.28 -26.19
N GLY A 41 -2.99 11.41 -25.33
CA GLY A 41 -2.46 10.07 -25.17
C GLY A 41 -2.86 9.25 -26.39
N THR A 42 -1.90 8.81 -27.21
CA THR A 42 -2.16 7.99 -28.40
C THR A 42 -2.44 6.54 -28.01
N GLY A 43 -3.54 6.29 -27.30
CA GLY A 43 -4.12 4.95 -27.17
C GLY A 43 -4.84 4.58 -28.46
N GLN A 44 -4.89 3.30 -28.82
CA GLN A 44 -5.52 2.90 -30.09
C GLN A 44 -7.03 2.88 -29.95
N GLU A 45 -7.59 2.32 -28.87
CA GLU A 45 -9.04 2.24 -28.59
C GLU A 45 -9.27 1.99 -27.08
N ASN A 46 -10.47 2.29 -26.52
CA ASN A 46 -10.81 2.00 -25.11
C ASN A 46 -11.13 0.50 -24.89
N LEU A 47 -10.19 -0.37 -25.21
CA LEU A 47 -10.33 -1.82 -25.05
C LEU A 47 -9.54 -2.30 -23.83
N SER A 48 -10.15 -3.17 -23.02
CA SER A 48 -9.51 -3.78 -21.85
C SER A 48 -8.23 -4.55 -22.22
N GLU A 49 -8.20 -5.19 -23.39
CA GLU A 49 -7.02 -5.91 -23.90
C GLU A 49 -5.78 -5.02 -24.09
N GLN A 50 -5.94 -3.70 -24.24
CA GLN A 50 -4.81 -2.77 -24.40
C GLN A 50 -4.12 -2.46 -23.06
N ILE A 51 -4.87 -2.50 -21.96
CA ILE A 51 -4.36 -2.16 -20.63
C ILE A 51 -3.96 -3.40 -19.83
N LEU A 52 -4.68 -4.51 -19.99
CA LEU A 52 -4.43 -5.72 -19.23
C LEU A 52 -3.11 -6.38 -19.66
N ALA A 53 -2.36 -6.88 -18.68
CA ALA A 53 -1.15 -7.64 -18.96
C ALA A 53 -1.51 -8.95 -19.68
N PRO A 54 -0.87 -9.28 -20.82
CA PRO A 54 -1.06 -10.58 -21.42
C PRO A 54 -0.49 -11.67 -20.53
N LEU A 55 -1.04 -12.88 -20.65
CA LEU A 55 -0.58 -14.05 -19.89
C LEU A 55 0.92 -14.30 -20.16
N PHE A 56 1.68 -14.60 -19.11
CA PHE A 56 3.12 -14.91 -19.14
C PHE A 56 4.05 -13.78 -19.61
N ASN A 57 3.66 -12.52 -19.43
CA ASN A 57 4.49 -11.39 -19.86
C ASN A 57 5.52 -10.96 -18.79
N GLN A 58 6.80 -11.06 -19.16
CA GLN A 58 7.95 -10.66 -18.36
C GLN A 58 8.47 -9.27 -18.79
N GLU A 59 7.60 -8.27 -18.76
CA GLU A 59 7.91 -6.88 -19.18
C GLU A 59 8.28 -5.95 -18.00
N PHE A 60 8.41 -6.49 -16.78
CA PHE A 60 8.77 -5.72 -15.59
C PHE A 60 10.12 -6.18 -15.07
N THR A 61 11.04 -5.24 -14.88
CA THR A 61 12.40 -5.54 -14.40
C THR A 61 12.54 -5.11 -12.94
N LEU A 62 12.74 -6.09 -12.06
CA LEU A 62 13.15 -5.84 -10.69
C LEU A 62 14.64 -5.52 -10.66
N LYS A 63 15.00 -4.41 -10.02
CA LYS A 63 16.39 -3.97 -9.88
C LYS A 63 17.14 -4.86 -8.89
N ALA A 64 18.48 -4.88 -8.97
CA ALA A 64 19.29 -5.55 -7.95
C ALA A 64 19.15 -4.82 -6.60
N GLY A 65 18.95 -5.55 -5.51
CA GLY A 65 18.73 -4.98 -4.18
C GLY A 65 17.74 -5.81 -3.34
N ILE A 66 17.23 -5.21 -2.27
CA ILE A 66 16.21 -5.80 -1.42
C ILE A 66 14.87 -5.13 -1.70
N HIS A 67 13.87 -5.92 -2.10
CA HIS A 67 12.50 -5.48 -2.27
C HIS A 67 11.67 -5.97 -1.08
N LEU A 68 10.97 -5.07 -0.40
CA LEU A 68 10.02 -5.42 0.65
C LEU A 68 8.59 -5.32 0.10
N HIS A 69 7.76 -6.30 0.41
CA HIS A 69 6.32 -6.27 0.16
C HIS A 69 5.60 -6.29 1.51
N LEU A 70 4.74 -5.29 1.72
CA LEU A 70 3.98 -5.11 2.94
C LEU A 70 2.60 -5.75 2.77
N SER A 71 2.33 -6.81 3.52
CA SER A 71 1.02 -7.46 3.54
C SER A 71 0.15 -6.82 4.61
N LEU A 72 -0.99 -6.29 4.20
CA LEU A 72 -1.96 -5.66 5.09
C LEU A 72 -2.67 -6.73 5.96
N PRO A 73 -3.10 -6.39 7.19
CA PRO A 73 -3.88 -7.30 8.03
C PRO A 73 -5.21 -7.68 7.39
N ASP A 74 -5.72 -8.88 7.69
CA ASP A 74 -6.97 -9.41 7.12
C ASP A 74 -8.17 -8.45 7.34
N ALA A 75 -8.20 -7.77 8.50
CA ALA A 75 -9.21 -6.75 8.82
C ALA A 75 -9.27 -5.62 7.79
N LEU A 76 -8.13 -5.28 7.18
CA LEU A 76 -8.01 -4.22 6.18
C LEU A 76 -8.18 -4.71 4.74
N THR A 77 -8.21 -6.02 4.52
CA THR A 77 -8.37 -6.65 3.20
C THR A 77 -9.71 -7.37 3.05
N SER A 78 -10.63 -7.19 3.99
CA SER A 78 -11.96 -7.79 3.99
C SER A 78 -13.01 -6.75 3.60
N GLY A 79 -13.74 -7.00 2.51
CA GLY A 79 -14.78 -6.10 2.01
C GLY A 79 -16.19 -6.53 2.46
N LYS A 80 -17.06 -5.55 2.75
CA LYS A 80 -18.50 -5.75 2.99
C LYS A 80 -19.25 -5.52 1.67
N HIS A 81 -20.12 -6.43 1.27
CA HIS A 81 -20.85 -6.38 -0.01
C HIS A 81 -22.34 -6.09 0.20
N ASP A 82 -22.87 -5.13 -0.55
CA ASP A 82 -24.29 -4.74 -0.54
C ASP A 82 -24.81 -4.39 -1.96
N GLU A 83 -26.00 -3.80 -2.06
CA GLU A 83 -26.65 -3.43 -3.33
C GLU A 83 -25.86 -2.41 -4.17
N THR A 84 -24.97 -1.63 -3.54
CA THR A 84 -24.19 -0.55 -4.17
C THR A 84 -22.81 -1.01 -4.62
N GLY A 85 -22.31 -2.13 -4.09
CA GLY A 85 -21.03 -2.70 -4.45
C GLY A 85 -20.33 -3.39 -3.29
N THR A 86 -19.01 -3.50 -3.40
CA THR A 86 -18.15 -4.01 -2.31
C THR A 86 -17.35 -2.85 -1.73
N THR A 87 -17.48 -2.63 -0.44
CA THR A 87 -16.79 -1.57 0.31
C THR A 87 -15.65 -2.17 1.14
N PHE A 88 -14.45 -1.63 0.96
CA PHE A 88 -13.27 -2.00 1.74
C PHE A 88 -12.88 -0.87 2.68
N PRO A 89 -12.32 -1.19 3.86
CA PRO A 89 -11.82 -0.17 4.76
C PRO A 89 -10.60 0.55 4.20
N ARG A 90 -10.41 1.79 4.66
CA ARG A 90 -9.19 2.56 4.39
C ARG A 90 -8.00 1.92 5.08
N VAL A 91 -6.83 2.04 4.46
CA VAL A 91 -5.59 1.42 4.94
C VAL A 91 -4.51 2.46 5.21
N PRO A 92 -3.48 2.15 6.02
CA PRO A 92 -2.41 3.09 6.31
C PRO A 92 -1.71 3.58 5.04
N ASN A 93 -1.53 4.89 4.96
CA ASN A 93 -0.98 5.57 3.79
C ASN A 93 0.41 6.19 4.05
N ARG A 94 0.93 6.08 5.26
CA ARG A 94 2.29 6.51 5.62
C ARG A 94 3.05 5.36 6.25
N TRP A 95 4.25 5.09 5.74
CA TRP A 95 5.12 4.04 6.27
C TRP A 95 6.52 4.57 6.51
N LEU A 96 7.03 4.39 7.71
CA LEU A 96 8.42 4.62 8.09
C LEU A 96 9.18 3.30 7.96
N ILE A 97 10.20 3.30 7.10
CA ILE A 97 11.13 2.19 6.97
C ILE A 97 12.41 2.57 7.71
N LEU A 98 12.80 1.75 8.68
CA LEU A 98 14.05 1.90 9.42
C LEU A 98 14.95 0.72 9.10
N ARG A 99 16.02 0.98 8.35
CA ARG A 99 17.09 0.01 8.20
C ARG A 99 18.12 0.21 9.29
N GLN A 100 18.54 -0.86 9.93
CA GLN A 100 19.63 -0.85 10.90
C GLN A 100 20.45 -2.14 10.84
N GLY A 101 21.63 -2.13 11.47
CA GLY A 101 22.56 -3.24 11.39
C GLY A 101 23.17 -3.43 10.00
N GLY A 102 23.76 -4.60 9.77
CA GLY A 102 24.60 -4.86 8.61
C GLY A 102 25.84 -3.96 8.55
N GLU A 103 26.53 -3.99 7.41
CA GLU A 103 27.78 -3.23 7.21
C GLU A 103 27.54 -1.77 6.77
N ARG A 104 26.29 -1.40 6.41
CA ARG A 104 25.96 -0.09 5.80
C ARG A 104 25.21 0.88 6.70
N GLY A 105 25.14 0.59 8.00
CA GLY A 105 24.57 1.50 9.00
C GLY A 105 23.07 1.79 8.83
N GLN A 106 22.61 2.77 9.62
CA GLN A 106 21.19 3.13 9.71
C GLN A 106 20.77 4.06 8.57
N LYS A 107 19.60 3.79 7.98
CA LYS A 107 18.90 4.68 7.04
C LYS A 107 17.41 4.63 7.31
N GLN A 108 16.73 5.72 6.95
CA GLN A 108 15.31 5.91 7.26
C GLN A 108 14.60 6.49 6.04
N TRP A 109 13.43 5.94 5.71
CA TRP A 109 12.62 6.39 4.59
C TRP A 109 11.16 6.55 4.99
N ILE A 110 10.47 7.44 4.30
CA ILE A 110 9.02 7.57 4.34
C ILE A 110 8.46 7.13 3.00
N ILE A 111 7.46 6.25 3.06
CA ILE A 111 6.59 5.91 1.93
C ILE A 111 5.30 6.72 2.11
N GLU A 112 4.93 7.47 1.08
CA GLU A 112 3.63 8.13 0.95
C GLU A 112 2.82 7.34 -0.07
N SER A 113 2.05 6.36 0.40
CA SER A 113 1.39 5.35 -0.44
C SER A 113 0.32 5.94 -1.36
N ASP A 114 -0.34 7.00 -0.92
CA ASP A 114 -1.42 7.69 -1.63
C ASP A 114 -0.96 8.99 -2.32
N TYR A 115 0.34 9.30 -2.32
CA TYR A 115 0.85 10.49 -3.00
C TYR A 115 0.59 10.41 -4.50
N LEU A 116 0.01 11.47 -5.06
CA LEU A 116 -0.24 11.61 -6.49
C LEU A 116 0.82 12.50 -7.13
N TYR A 117 1.55 11.96 -8.09
CA TYR A 117 2.45 12.76 -8.92
C TYR A 117 1.63 13.75 -9.76
N PRO A 118 2.17 14.94 -10.07
CA PRO A 118 1.51 15.91 -10.93
C PRO A 118 0.98 15.28 -12.22
N GLU A 119 -0.11 15.85 -12.73
CA GLU A 119 -0.61 15.51 -14.06
C GLU A 119 0.49 15.73 -15.10
N LEU A 120 0.49 14.92 -16.15
CA LEU A 120 1.52 14.99 -17.18
C LEU A 120 1.38 16.28 -17.97
N GLU A 121 2.48 17.00 -18.08
CA GLU A 121 2.55 18.17 -18.93
C GLU A 121 2.69 17.77 -20.39
N LYS A 122 2.22 18.63 -21.30
CA LYS A 122 2.24 18.39 -22.74
C LYS A 122 3.62 18.00 -23.29
N ASP A 123 4.68 18.54 -22.69
CA ASP A 123 6.06 18.41 -23.17
C ASP A 123 6.87 17.38 -22.37
N ASP A 124 6.36 16.85 -21.25
CA ASP A 124 7.00 15.78 -20.46
C ASP A 124 5.99 14.74 -19.97
N ASN A 125 5.97 13.62 -20.67
CA ASN A 125 5.17 12.43 -20.34
C ASN A 125 6.01 11.32 -19.69
N SER A 126 7.22 11.64 -19.19
CA SER A 126 8.10 10.63 -18.63
C SER A 126 7.51 10.08 -17.33
N PRO A 127 7.41 8.75 -17.16
CA PRO A 127 7.00 8.19 -15.88
C PRO A 127 7.97 8.61 -14.78
N PRO A 128 7.48 9.00 -13.60
CA PRO A 128 8.35 9.13 -12.44
C PRO A 128 9.01 7.77 -12.14
N PRO A 129 10.25 7.78 -11.62
CA PRO A 129 10.94 6.55 -11.31
C PRO A 129 10.19 5.78 -10.22
N ASP A 130 10.01 4.47 -10.43
CA ASP A 130 9.54 3.52 -9.41
C ASP A 130 8.16 3.86 -8.81
N ALA A 131 7.21 4.27 -9.66
CA ALA A 131 5.81 4.50 -9.28
C ALA A 131 4.84 3.64 -10.10
N ILE A 132 3.78 3.15 -9.46
CA ILE A 132 2.64 2.54 -10.18
C ILE A 132 1.80 3.63 -10.85
N ASN A 133 1.00 3.25 -11.84
CA ASN A 133 -0.08 4.10 -12.35
C ASN A 133 -1.45 3.59 -11.88
N ILE A 134 -2.35 4.51 -11.60
CA ILE A 134 -3.72 4.26 -11.19
C ILE A 134 -4.68 4.84 -12.23
N LEU A 135 -5.87 4.26 -12.33
CA LEU A 135 -6.94 4.81 -13.15
C LEU A 135 -7.53 6.05 -12.47
N ILE A 136 -7.63 7.15 -13.22
CA ILE A 136 -8.45 8.30 -12.85
C ILE A 136 -9.75 8.20 -13.65
N GLU A 137 -10.86 8.18 -12.93
CA GLU A 137 -12.16 8.07 -13.55
C GLU A 137 -12.56 9.34 -14.29
N PRO A 138 -13.33 9.19 -15.38
CA PRO A 138 -13.89 10.35 -16.05
C PRO A 138 -14.80 11.16 -15.12
N PRO A 139 -14.92 12.48 -15.35
CA PRO A 139 -15.97 13.27 -14.73
C PRO A 139 -17.35 12.67 -14.96
N ASP A 140 -18.24 12.81 -13.97
CA ASP A 140 -19.60 12.28 -14.04
C ASP A 140 -20.38 12.94 -15.19
N LEU A 141 -20.88 12.12 -16.11
CA LEU A 141 -21.70 12.54 -17.25
C LEU A 141 -23.02 13.18 -16.84
N ALA A 142 -23.46 13.01 -15.59
CA ALA A 142 -24.59 13.75 -15.02
C ALA A 142 -24.27 15.23 -14.81
N THR A 143 -22.99 15.60 -14.70
CA THR A 143 -22.51 16.95 -14.39
C THR A 143 -21.72 17.60 -15.52
N VAL A 144 -21.19 16.80 -16.44
CA VAL A 144 -20.31 17.24 -17.54
C VAL A 144 -20.82 16.72 -18.88
N ASN A 145 -20.81 17.57 -19.92
CA ASN A 145 -21.11 17.14 -21.28
C ASN A 145 -19.90 16.44 -21.90
N PRO A 146 -19.97 15.14 -22.25
CA PRO A 146 -18.83 14.42 -22.83
C PRO A 146 -18.38 14.95 -24.20
N ASP A 147 -19.27 15.62 -24.94
CA ASP A 147 -18.96 16.22 -26.24
C ASP A 147 -18.37 17.63 -26.13
N ASP A 148 -18.31 18.20 -24.92
CA ASP A 148 -17.70 19.51 -24.69
C ASP A 148 -16.26 19.35 -24.23
N GLU A 149 -15.34 19.55 -25.17
CA GLU A 149 -13.91 19.53 -24.94
C GLU A 149 -13.44 20.57 -23.91
N ASN A 150 -14.24 21.53 -23.46
CA ASN A 150 -13.81 22.45 -22.39
C ASN A 150 -14.17 21.94 -20.99
N THR A 151 -15.12 21.01 -20.87
CA THR A 151 -15.63 20.53 -19.58
C THR A 151 -15.28 19.06 -19.34
N TYR A 152 -15.13 18.25 -20.38
CA TYR A 152 -14.71 16.84 -20.29
C TYR A 152 -13.19 16.66 -20.50
N GLN A 153 -12.39 17.39 -19.72
CA GLN A 153 -10.92 17.37 -19.77
C GLN A 153 -10.36 16.68 -18.53
N TYR A 154 -9.75 15.51 -18.70
CA TYR A 154 -9.05 14.79 -17.62
C TYR A 154 -7.99 13.86 -18.19
N GLN A 155 -6.92 13.67 -17.42
CA GLN A 155 -5.98 12.59 -17.66
C GLN A 155 -6.57 11.27 -17.13
N ARG A 156 -6.52 10.20 -17.94
CA ARG A 156 -7.10 8.89 -17.59
C ARG A 156 -6.36 8.14 -16.48
N TYR A 157 -5.16 8.59 -16.14
CA TYR A 157 -4.32 7.93 -15.15
C TYR A 157 -3.41 8.93 -14.47
N ARG A 158 -2.94 8.60 -13.28
CA ARG A 158 -1.83 9.30 -12.61
C ARG A 158 -0.88 8.30 -12.00
N TYR A 159 0.35 8.73 -11.73
CA TYR A 159 1.28 7.92 -10.96
C TYR A 159 1.04 8.11 -9.47
N MET A 160 1.14 7.02 -8.72
CA MET A 160 0.87 7.01 -7.29
C MET A 160 1.95 6.28 -6.50
N GLY A 161 2.17 6.74 -5.28
CA GLY A 161 3.10 6.15 -4.33
C GLY A 161 4.52 6.63 -4.56
N ARG A 162 5.17 7.11 -3.50
CA ARG A 162 6.58 7.49 -3.55
C ARG A 162 7.31 7.15 -2.26
N THR A 163 8.62 6.98 -2.37
CA THR A 163 9.53 6.73 -1.24
C THR A 163 10.62 7.77 -1.23
N TRP A 164 10.87 8.40 -0.08
CA TRP A 164 11.97 9.35 0.13
C TRP A 164 12.77 9.04 1.38
N GLU A 165 14.04 9.45 1.41
CA GLU A 165 14.78 9.46 2.67
C GLU A 165 14.11 10.43 3.65
N LEU A 166 14.03 10.05 4.92
CA LEU A 166 13.31 10.81 5.95
C LEU A 166 13.80 12.26 6.04
N THR A 167 15.10 12.48 5.90
CA THR A 167 15.70 13.81 5.93
C THR A 167 15.23 14.70 4.78
N GLN A 168 15.07 14.14 3.58
CA GLN A 168 14.54 14.85 2.42
C GLN A 168 13.04 15.15 2.62
N TRP A 169 12.28 14.15 3.08
CA TRP A 169 10.86 14.30 3.35
C TRP A 169 10.55 15.41 4.36
N LEU A 170 11.38 15.57 5.40
CA LEU A 170 11.26 16.64 6.40
C LEU A 170 11.57 18.04 5.86
N LEU A 171 12.36 18.14 4.79
CA LEU A 171 12.75 19.41 4.18
C LEU A 171 11.83 19.84 3.03
N GLU A 172 10.89 18.98 2.65
CA GLU A 172 10.02 19.22 1.51
C GLU A 172 9.05 20.37 1.75
N THR A 173 8.90 21.21 0.74
CA THR A 173 8.01 22.39 0.77
C THR A 173 7.07 22.48 -0.41
N GLU A 174 7.22 21.60 -1.41
CA GLU A 174 6.32 21.52 -2.55
C GLU A 174 4.90 21.17 -2.13
N THR A 175 3.94 21.72 -2.88
CA THR A 175 2.53 21.37 -2.74
C THR A 175 2.35 19.90 -3.08
N LYS A 176 1.78 19.14 -2.15
CA LYS A 176 1.52 17.71 -2.31
C LYS A 176 0.04 17.48 -2.57
N GLU A 177 -0.24 16.50 -3.41
CA GLU A 177 -1.59 16.00 -3.65
C GLU A 177 -1.63 14.52 -3.27
N TYR A 178 -2.76 14.08 -2.72
CA TYR A 178 -2.96 12.72 -2.27
C TYR A 178 -4.30 12.19 -2.77
N ALA A 179 -4.38 10.89 -2.99
CA ALA A 179 -5.64 10.25 -3.31
C ALA A 179 -6.64 10.45 -2.18
N GLU A 180 -7.90 10.69 -2.53
CA GLU A 180 -8.97 10.92 -1.54
C GLU A 180 -9.16 9.72 -0.61
N SER A 181 -8.92 8.50 -1.12
CA SER A 181 -8.95 7.26 -0.35
C SER A 181 -7.88 6.29 -0.84
N LEU A 182 -7.45 5.40 0.05
CA LEU A 182 -6.60 4.26 -0.26
C LEU A 182 -7.11 3.04 0.51
N THR A 183 -7.38 1.96 -0.20
CA THR A 183 -7.83 0.67 0.35
C THR A 183 -6.93 -0.46 -0.14
N ALA A 184 -7.15 -1.69 0.35
CA ALA A 184 -6.46 -2.88 -0.14
C ALA A 184 -6.70 -3.17 -1.63
N ILE A 185 -7.69 -2.51 -2.26
CA ILE A 185 -8.12 -2.76 -3.64
C ILE A 185 -7.89 -1.57 -4.59
N GLY A 186 -7.31 -0.47 -4.10
CA GLY A 186 -6.98 0.72 -4.91
C GLY A 186 -7.39 2.03 -4.23
N THR A 187 -7.65 3.06 -5.04
CA THR A 187 -7.98 4.42 -4.56
C THR A 187 -9.48 4.64 -4.36
N LYS A 188 -10.23 3.57 -4.14
CA LYS A 188 -11.68 3.59 -3.92
C LYS A 188 -12.05 2.70 -2.75
N GLU A 189 -12.95 3.21 -1.92
CA GLU A 189 -13.57 2.45 -0.84
C GLU A 189 -14.61 1.47 -1.38
N THR A 190 -15.60 1.99 -2.11
CA THR A 190 -16.67 1.19 -2.70
C THR A 190 -16.46 1.00 -4.20
N VAL A 191 -16.52 -0.25 -4.64
CA VAL A 191 -16.47 -0.61 -6.06
C VAL A 191 -17.72 -1.38 -6.48
N PRO A 192 -18.42 -0.95 -7.54
CA PRO A 192 -19.63 -1.65 -8.01
C PRO A 192 -19.29 -3.02 -8.62
N ILE A 193 -18.09 -3.16 -9.19
CA ILE A 193 -17.58 -4.40 -9.79
C ILE A 193 -16.20 -4.67 -9.19
N PHE A 194 -16.07 -5.85 -8.57
CA PHE A 194 -14.82 -6.33 -8.01
C PHE A 194 -14.14 -7.28 -9.01
N ASP A 195 -13.12 -6.75 -9.71
CA ASP A 195 -12.36 -7.46 -10.74
C ASP A 195 -11.00 -7.97 -10.23
N GLU A 196 -10.30 -8.72 -11.07
CA GLU A 196 -8.99 -9.31 -10.73
C GLU A 196 -7.89 -8.27 -10.47
N VAL A 197 -7.95 -7.10 -11.13
CA VAL A 197 -6.97 -6.03 -10.94
C VAL A 197 -7.11 -5.45 -9.54
N LYS A 198 -8.35 -5.18 -9.11
CA LYS A 198 -8.68 -4.71 -7.76
C LYS A 198 -8.34 -5.75 -6.71
N ALA A 199 -8.71 -7.01 -6.94
CA ALA A 199 -8.45 -8.10 -5.99
C ALA A 199 -6.96 -8.36 -5.76
N THR A 200 -6.11 -8.04 -6.73
CA THR A 200 -4.66 -8.25 -6.65
C THR A 200 -3.88 -6.97 -6.35
N PHE A 201 -4.54 -5.83 -6.07
CA PHE A 201 -3.85 -4.55 -5.88
C PHE A 201 -2.81 -4.60 -4.77
N ALA A 202 -3.20 -4.84 -3.51
CA ALA A 202 -2.26 -4.94 -2.41
C ALA A 202 -1.50 -6.27 -2.37
N ALA A 203 -2.06 -7.34 -2.95
CA ALA A 203 -1.52 -8.70 -2.84
C ALA A 203 -0.42 -9.04 -3.86
N PHE A 204 -0.28 -8.27 -4.95
CA PHE A 204 0.68 -8.56 -6.00
C PHE A 204 1.68 -7.42 -6.17
N TYR A 205 2.93 -7.65 -5.74
CA TYR A 205 3.97 -6.62 -5.65
C TYR A 205 4.07 -5.67 -6.88
N PRO A 206 4.06 -6.13 -8.14
CA PRO A 206 4.10 -5.23 -9.29
C PRO A 206 2.95 -4.20 -9.33
N ASN A 207 1.76 -4.53 -8.84
CA ASN A 207 0.61 -3.63 -8.76
C ASN A 207 0.76 -2.54 -7.71
N CYS A 208 1.60 -2.74 -6.68
CA CYS A 208 1.68 -1.87 -5.51
C CYS A 208 3.10 -1.54 -5.04
N HIS A 209 4.13 -1.78 -5.87
CA HIS A 209 5.53 -1.69 -5.46
C HIS A 209 5.97 -0.31 -4.92
N SER A 210 5.24 0.76 -5.26
CA SER A 210 5.45 2.12 -4.75
C SER A 210 4.50 2.54 -3.62
N VAL A 211 3.50 1.70 -3.31
CA VAL A 211 2.38 1.96 -2.39
C VAL A 211 2.51 1.10 -1.13
N PHE A 212 2.59 -0.22 -1.32
CA PHE A 212 2.82 -1.23 -0.28
C PHE A 212 4.12 -1.99 -0.55
N GLY A 213 5.08 -1.32 -1.16
CA GLY A 213 6.39 -1.85 -1.45
C GLY A 213 7.51 -0.88 -1.12
N PHE A 214 8.69 -1.42 -0.88
CA PHE A 214 9.92 -0.65 -0.67
C PHE A 214 11.08 -1.31 -1.41
N TYR A 215 12.05 -0.52 -1.84
CA TYR A 215 13.24 -0.98 -2.53
C TYR A 215 14.50 -0.36 -1.91
N ASP A 216 15.43 -1.20 -1.45
CA ASP A 216 16.75 -0.81 -0.98
C ASP A 216 17.83 -1.25 -1.98
N PRO A 217 18.45 -0.31 -2.73
CA PRO A 217 19.50 -0.60 -3.70
C PRO A 217 20.85 -0.92 -3.05
N ASP A 218 21.04 -0.66 -1.75
CA ASP A 218 22.36 -0.77 -1.12
C ASP A 218 22.83 -2.22 -0.96
N TYR A 219 21.94 -3.21 -1.12
CA TYR A 219 22.26 -4.62 -0.91
C TYR A 219 21.92 -5.50 -2.12
N PRO A 220 22.66 -5.36 -3.25
CA PRO A 220 22.50 -6.23 -4.41
C PRO A 220 23.12 -7.61 -4.13
N SER A 221 22.47 -8.40 -3.28
CA SER A 221 22.90 -9.74 -2.87
C SER A 221 21.71 -10.66 -2.68
N LYS A 222 21.90 -11.96 -2.94
CA LYS A 222 20.92 -13.00 -2.57
C LYS A 222 20.96 -13.32 -1.07
N ASN A 223 22.06 -12.97 -0.41
CA ASN A 223 22.33 -13.25 1.00
C ASN A 223 22.70 -11.93 1.68
N PRO A 224 21.72 -11.17 2.21
CA PRO A 224 22.01 -10.00 3.02
C PRO A 224 22.78 -10.37 4.30
N PRO A 225 23.58 -9.46 4.87
CA PRO A 225 24.40 -9.76 6.03
C PRO A 225 23.55 -10.05 7.27
N THR A 226 24.04 -10.97 8.10
CA THR A 226 23.43 -11.32 9.40
C THR A 226 23.28 -10.08 10.28
N GLY A 227 22.11 -9.92 10.88
CA GLY A 227 21.77 -8.78 11.72
C GLY A 227 21.34 -7.53 10.95
N LEU A 228 21.29 -7.55 9.61
CA LEU A 228 20.57 -6.52 8.86
C LEU A 228 19.08 -6.61 9.23
N GLN A 229 18.50 -5.47 9.58
CA GLN A 229 17.12 -5.40 10.02
C GLN A 229 16.38 -4.25 9.33
N TYR A 230 15.12 -4.51 8.98
CA TYR A 230 14.15 -3.51 8.56
C TYR A 230 12.99 -3.53 9.55
N ASP A 231 12.70 -2.39 10.17
CA ASP A 231 11.43 -2.13 10.83
C ASP A 231 10.54 -1.33 9.88
N VAL A 232 9.29 -1.76 9.76
CA VAL A 232 8.26 -1.13 8.95
C VAL A 232 7.18 -0.66 9.92
N ILE A 233 6.92 0.64 9.96
CA ILE A 233 5.94 1.24 10.88
C ILE A 233 4.94 2.04 10.04
N GLY A 234 3.67 1.63 10.02
CA GLY A 234 2.59 2.26 9.27
C GLY A 234 1.62 3.03 10.16
N TRP A 235 1.05 4.11 9.62
CA TRP A 235 -0.02 4.89 10.25
C TRP A 235 -0.88 5.59 9.20
N TYR A 236 -2.05 6.05 9.63
CA TYR A 236 -2.90 6.94 8.86
C TYR A 236 -2.44 8.38 9.03
N SER A 237 -2.16 9.09 7.92
CA SER A 237 -1.79 10.51 7.98
C SER A 237 -2.90 11.40 8.54
N ASP A 238 -4.15 10.98 8.31
CA ASP A 238 -5.37 11.58 8.81
C ASP A 238 -6.02 10.59 9.78
N GLU A 239 -6.19 10.99 11.04
CA GLU A 239 -6.71 10.11 12.08
C GLU A 239 -8.17 9.71 11.83
N GLU A 240 -8.97 10.57 11.19
CA GLU A 240 -10.38 10.28 10.90
C GLU A 240 -10.56 9.12 9.90
N GLN A 241 -9.47 8.72 9.23
CA GLN A 241 -9.44 7.60 8.31
C GLN A 241 -8.97 6.28 8.96
N ASP A 242 -8.59 6.31 10.24
CA ASP A 242 -8.17 5.11 10.97
C ASP A 242 -9.37 4.17 11.17
N TYR A 243 -9.24 2.93 10.67
CA TYR A 243 -10.34 1.98 10.69
C TYR A 243 -10.77 1.59 12.11
N LEU A 244 -9.84 1.59 13.08
CA LEU A 244 -10.18 1.40 14.49
C LEU A 244 -11.01 2.56 15.03
N GLN A 245 -10.66 3.80 14.64
CA GLN A 245 -11.37 4.99 15.09
C GLN A 245 -12.78 5.05 14.50
N GLN A 246 -12.93 4.71 13.21
CA GLN A 246 -14.24 4.61 12.55
C GLN A 246 -15.11 3.55 13.23
N PHE A 247 -14.55 2.38 13.51
CA PHE A 247 -15.23 1.32 14.23
C PHE A 247 -15.76 1.79 15.60
N LEU A 248 -14.92 2.45 16.40
CA LEU A 248 -15.28 2.97 17.73
C LEU A 248 -16.31 4.10 17.67
N ALA A 249 -16.39 4.85 16.56
CA ALA A 249 -17.39 5.89 16.36
C ALA A 249 -18.76 5.31 15.95
N GLU A 250 -18.77 4.20 15.21
CA GLU A 250 -19.98 3.53 14.74
C GLU A 250 -20.62 2.62 15.81
N HIS A 251 -19.81 2.13 16.75
CA HIS A 251 -20.25 1.23 17.80
C HIS A 251 -20.36 1.94 19.15
N SER A 252 -21.44 1.67 19.87
CA SER A 252 -21.62 2.12 21.25
C SER A 252 -21.73 0.90 22.14
N GLY A 253 -21.04 0.89 23.28
CA GLY A 253 -20.98 -0.25 24.17
C GLY A 253 -19.96 -0.02 25.28
N ASP A 254 -19.91 -0.96 26.22
CA ASP A 254 -18.79 -1.01 27.16
C ASP A 254 -17.53 -1.62 26.49
N ASN A 255 -16.38 -1.52 27.16
CA ASN A 255 -15.13 -2.01 26.58
C ASN A 255 -15.16 -3.52 26.29
N GLN A 256 -15.95 -4.31 27.03
CA GLN A 256 -15.97 -5.76 26.83
C GLN A 256 -16.71 -6.11 25.54
N GLU A 257 -17.88 -5.49 25.29
CA GLU A 257 -18.64 -5.68 24.06
C GLU A 257 -17.82 -5.27 22.83
N LEU A 258 -17.11 -4.13 22.91
CA LEU A 258 -16.26 -3.65 21.82
C LEU A 258 -15.08 -4.59 21.53
N LEU A 259 -14.48 -5.17 22.56
CA LEU A 259 -13.40 -6.16 22.39
C LEU A 259 -13.88 -7.45 21.74
N GLU A 260 -15.08 -7.92 22.08
CA GLU A 260 -15.69 -9.09 21.46
C GLU A 260 -15.93 -8.86 19.96
N ILE A 261 -16.46 -7.69 19.59
CA ILE A 261 -16.69 -7.34 18.17
C ILE A 261 -15.35 -7.18 17.42
N LEU A 262 -14.33 -6.56 18.01
CA LEU A 262 -12.99 -6.48 17.40
C LEU A 262 -12.37 -7.86 17.17
N ALA A 263 -12.57 -8.80 18.09
CA ALA A 263 -12.11 -10.17 17.92
C ALA A 263 -12.88 -10.89 16.79
N GLU A 264 -14.18 -10.63 16.63
CA GLU A 264 -15.01 -11.26 15.60
C GLU A 264 -14.84 -10.64 14.20
N GLU A 265 -14.91 -9.32 14.08
CA GLU A 265 -14.86 -8.61 12.79
C GLU A 265 -13.43 -8.38 12.30
N PHE A 266 -12.49 -8.06 13.20
CA PHE A 266 -11.13 -7.68 12.84
C PHE A 266 -10.14 -8.82 13.08
N ASN A 267 -10.56 -9.89 13.77
CA ASN A 267 -9.66 -10.92 14.30
C ASN A 267 -8.55 -10.31 15.17
N TRP A 268 -8.83 -9.22 15.89
CA TRP A 268 -7.89 -8.54 16.77
C TRP A 268 -8.20 -8.88 18.21
N ASN A 269 -7.31 -9.63 18.85
CA ASN A 269 -7.40 -9.91 20.29
C ASN A 269 -6.59 -8.86 21.06
N ILE A 270 -7.26 -8.02 21.84
CA ILE A 270 -6.62 -6.95 22.63
C ILE A 270 -6.78 -7.28 24.12
N GLU A 271 -5.66 -7.36 24.83
CA GLU A 271 -5.64 -7.50 26.28
C GLU A 271 -5.55 -6.11 26.93
N LEU A 272 -6.61 -5.71 27.64
CA LEU A 272 -6.61 -4.46 28.43
C LEU A 272 -6.32 -4.76 29.90
N GLY A 273 -5.46 -3.95 30.52
CA GLY A 273 -5.28 -3.96 31.97
C GLY A 273 -6.49 -3.40 32.71
N GLU A 274 -6.58 -3.66 34.03
CA GLU A 274 -7.65 -3.10 34.86
C GLU A 274 -7.64 -1.56 34.81
N GLY A 275 -8.75 -0.97 34.35
CA GLY A 275 -8.91 0.48 34.24
C GLY A 275 -8.24 1.12 33.01
N GLU A 276 -7.73 0.32 32.07
CA GLU A 276 -7.24 0.83 30.79
C GLU A 276 -8.40 1.12 29.83
N GLU A 277 -8.29 2.24 29.13
CA GLU A 277 -9.22 2.63 28.07
C GLU A 277 -8.84 1.95 26.76
N LEU A 278 -9.83 1.69 25.90
CA LEU A 278 -9.56 1.17 24.56
C LEU A 278 -8.67 2.13 23.76
N PRO A 279 -7.63 1.62 23.08
CA PRO A 279 -6.83 2.42 22.17
C PRO A 279 -7.69 3.09 21.10
N GLN A 280 -7.41 4.36 20.82
CA GLN A 280 -8.19 5.17 19.87
C GLN A 280 -7.51 5.32 18.51
N ARG A 281 -6.30 4.78 18.37
CA ARG A 281 -5.49 4.84 17.16
C ARG A 281 -4.78 3.53 16.94
N SER A 282 -4.49 3.21 15.69
CA SER A 282 -3.73 2.04 15.28
C SER A 282 -2.37 2.42 14.67
N LEU A 283 -1.35 1.62 14.99
CA LEU A 283 -0.03 1.63 14.38
C LEU A 283 0.26 0.24 13.86
N TYR A 284 0.81 0.18 12.66
CA TYR A 284 1.07 -1.09 11.97
C TYR A 284 2.56 -1.38 12.04
N HIS A 285 2.97 -2.56 12.50
CA HIS A 285 4.40 -2.87 12.64
C HIS A 285 4.77 -4.22 12.06
N GLY A 286 5.84 -4.22 11.27
CA GLY A 286 6.50 -5.41 10.76
C GLY A 286 8.00 -5.31 10.96
N ARG A 287 8.66 -6.45 11.15
CA ARG A 287 10.12 -6.51 11.26
C ARG A 287 10.67 -7.70 10.52
N ILE A 288 11.72 -7.45 9.73
CA ILE A 288 12.57 -8.49 9.16
C ILE A 288 13.98 -8.33 9.73
N THR A 289 14.54 -9.40 10.28
CA THR A 289 15.95 -9.48 10.65
C THR A 289 16.58 -10.66 9.92
N PHE A 290 17.61 -10.38 9.11
CA PHE A 290 18.32 -11.41 8.36
C PHE A 290 19.22 -12.21 9.31
N GLY A 291 19.04 -13.53 9.34
CA GLY A 291 19.87 -14.46 10.11
C GLY A 291 21.01 -15.05 9.30
N ASP A 292 21.82 -15.90 9.93
CA ASP A 292 22.86 -16.65 9.22
C ASP A 292 22.26 -17.53 8.11
N THR A 293 22.89 -17.48 6.95
CA THR A 293 22.50 -18.16 5.69
C THR A 293 22.37 -19.69 5.78
N GLY A 294 22.74 -20.29 6.91
CA GLY A 294 22.57 -21.73 7.19
C GLY A 294 21.15 -22.17 7.57
N ALA A 295 20.22 -21.24 7.80
CA ALA A 295 18.85 -21.55 8.19
C ALA A 295 17.84 -20.65 7.45
N SER A 296 17.71 -20.84 6.14
CA SER A 296 16.51 -20.38 5.43
C SER A 296 15.31 -21.18 5.96
N ARG A 297 14.66 -20.64 6.99
CA ARG A 297 13.46 -21.25 7.59
C ARG A 297 12.24 -20.74 6.82
N SER A 298 11.43 -21.66 6.32
CA SER A 298 10.14 -21.37 5.71
C SER A 298 9.25 -20.55 6.65
N ALA A 299 8.38 -19.71 6.09
CA ALA A 299 7.47 -18.80 6.81
C ALA A 299 6.73 -19.43 8.01
N ILE A 300 6.42 -20.73 7.92
CA ILE A 300 5.72 -21.54 8.93
C ILE A 300 6.42 -21.56 10.31
N GLU A 301 7.75 -21.39 10.41
CA GLU A 301 8.45 -21.50 11.70
C GLU A 301 8.48 -20.20 12.53
N ARG A 302 8.18 -19.03 11.95
CA ARG A 302 8.30 -17.72 12.62
C ARG A 302 7.21 -17.42 13.65
N VAL A 303 6.03 -18.02 13.51
CA VAL A 303 4.86 -17.77 14.39
C VAL A 303 5.11 -18.22 15.84
N LYS A 304 6.10 -19.10 16.09
CA LYS A 304 6.29 -19.72 17.41
C LYS A 304 7.27 -18.99 18.36
N SER A 305 7.92 -17.90 17.95
CA SER A 305 9.06 -17.34 18.71
C SER A 305 8.99 -15.85 19.06
N LEU A 306 7.83 -15.20 19.00
CA LEU A 306 7.71 -13.79 19.39
C LEU A 306 7.50 -13.65 20.91
N SER A 307 8.35 -12.86 21.57
CA SER A 307 8.17 -12.41 22.96
C SER A 307 6.97 -11.46 23.06
N GLN A 308 6.29 -11.41 24.22
CA GLN A 308 5.05 -10.65 24.47
C GLN A 308 5.30 -9.18 24.89
N PRO A 309 4.98 -8.19 24.05
CA PRO A 309 4.37 -6.93 24.45
C PRO A 309 2.84 -7.03 24.41
N THR A 310 2.16 -5.97 24.88
CA THR A 310 0.73 -5.71 24.64
C THR A 310 0.51 -5.50 23.12
N ILE A 311 0.45 -6.59 22.38
CA ILE A 311 0.27 -6.67 20.92
C ILE A 311 -1.16 -7.12 20.65
N ALA A 312 -1.86 -6.48 19.71
CA ALA A 312 -3.03 -7.12 19.10
C ALA A 312 -2.55 -8.19 18.14
N VAL A 313 -2.88 -9.47 18.35
CA VAL A 313 -2.54 -10.49 17.37
C VAL A 313 -3.54 -10.39 16.22
N ALA A 314 -3.18 -9.63 15.18
CA ALA A 314 -3.90 -9.67 13.91
C ALA A 314 -3.39 -10.87 13.10
N ASN A 315 -4.32 -11.70 12.61
CA ASN A 315 -3.96 -12.71 11.64
C ASN A 315 -3.59 -11.98 10.34
N SER A 316 -2.35 -12.15 9.91
CA SER A 316 -1.97 -12.00 8.50
C SER A 316 -1.78 -13.44 8.06
N ALA A 317 -2.80 -14.00 7.41
CA ALA A 317 -2.82 -15.43 7.12
C ALA A 317 -1.61 -15.87 6.24
N PRO A 318 -1.23 -17.17 6.28
CA PRO A 318 0.15 -17.68 6.22
C PRO A 318 0.77 -17.91 4.84
#